data_AF-A0A7X8DS90-F1
#
_entry.id   AF-A0A7X8DS90-F1
#
_cell.length_a   1.000
_cell.length_b   1.000
_cell.length_c   1.000
_cell.angle_alpha   90.00
_cell.angle_beta   90.00
_cell.angle_gamma   90.00
#
_symmetry.space_group_name_H-M   'P 1'
#
loop_
_entity.id
_entity.type
_entity.pdbx_description
1 polymer ?
#
loop_
_entity_poly.entity_id
_entity_poly.type
_entity_poly.pdbx_seq_one_letter_code
_entity_poly.pdbx_strand_id
1 'polypeptide(L)'
;MLQLSTFEEIFNKLHEDYRGQMVKITTKQDGIRISSFQTTIHEIEIKPLNKKESKKWAAKEKKVGLIIIKESHRNNCVNIPFLLGFNTMAATFLKDAVIINSLNMEFVIKKIKSNSKLLA
;
A
#
# COMPACT_ATOMS: atom_id res chain seq x y z
N MET A 1 -5.43 7.10 16.37
CA MET A 1 -5.24 5.79 17.01
C MET A 1 -4.90 4.81 15.90
N LEU A 2 -3.79 4.08 15.98
CA LEU A 2 -3.47 3.03 15.00
C LEU A 2 -4.46 1.88 15.22
N GLN A 3 -5.27 1.58 14.22
CA GLN A 3 -6.21 0.46 14.26
C GLN A 3 -5.56 -0.76 13.60
N LEU A 4 -5.76 -1.92 14.20
CA LEU A 4 -5.44 -3.19 13.53
C LEU A 4 -6.59 -3.51 12.58
N SER A 5 -6.26 -3.71 11.31
CA SER A 5 -7.20 -4.11 10.27
C SER A 5 -6.71 -5.43 9.67
N THR A 6 -7.63 -6.28 9.24
CA THR A 6 -7.23 -7.51 8.55
C THR A 6 -6.64 -7.20 7.17
N PHE A 7 -5.82 -8.11 6.63
CA PHE A 7 -5.31 -7.94 5.27
C PHE A 7 -6.43 -7.86 4.23
N GLU A 8 -7.51 -8.62 4.45
CA GLU A 8 -8.68 -8.63 3.58
C GLU A 8 -9.43 -7.29 3.64
N GLU A 9 -9.60 -6.69 4.82
CA GLU A 9 -10.18 -5.35 4.96
C GLU A 9 -9.34 -4.29 4.26
N ILE A 10 -8.01 -4.32 4.43
CA ILE A 10 -7.11 -3.38 3.75
C ILE A 10 -7.20 -3.57 2.24
N PHE A 11 -7.21 -4.81 1.76
CA PHE A 11 -7.33 -5.13 0.35
C PHE A 11 -8.66 -4.64 -0.23
N ASN A 12 -9.78 -5.00 0.39
CA ASN A 12 -11.11 -4.62 -0.05
C ASN A 12 -11.23 -3.10 -0.08
N LYS A 13 -10.74 -2.41 0.96
CA LYS A 13 -10.77 -0.95 1.00
C LYS A 13 -9.93 -0.32 -0.12
N LEU A 14 -8.73 -0.84 -0.38
CA LEU A 14 -7.90 -0.37 -1.50
C LEU A 14 -8.58 -0.65 -2.85
N HIS A 15 -9.15 -1.85 -3.02
CA HIS A 15 -9.77 -2.27 -4.27
C HIS A 15 -11.05 -1.48 -4.56
N GLU A 16 -11.91 -1.27 -3.57
CA GLU A 16 -13.19 -0.56 -3.73
C GLU A 16 -13.00 0.96 -3.85
N ASP A 17 -12.17 1.56 -2.99
CA ASP A 17 -12.11 3.03 -2.91
C ASP A 17 -11.04 3.65 -3.79
N TYR A 18 -9.97 2.91 -4.14
CA TYR A 18 -8.78 3.49 -4.77
C TYR A 18 -8.53 2.98 -6.19
N ARG A 19 -9.13 1.87 -6.61
CA ARG A 19 -9.00 1.42 -8.00
C ARG A 19 -9.60 2.45 -8.96
N GLY A 20 -8.87 2.73 -10.04
CA GLY A 20 -9.17 3.78 -11.01
C GLY A 20 -8.88 5.21 -10.52
N GLN A 21 -8.49 5.40 -9.25
CA GLN A 21 -8.21 6.73 -8.70
C GLN A 21 -6.76 7.14 -8.93
N MET A 22 -6.56 8.43 -9.21
CA MET A 22 -5.24 9.03 -9.18
C MET A 22 -4.84 9.28 -7.72
N VAL A 23 -3.67 8.81 -7.34
CA VAL A 23 -3.16 8.87 -5.97
C VAL A 23 -1.75 9.40 -5.94
N LYS A 24 -1.38 10.00 -4.80
CA LYS A 24 0.01 10.17 -4.40
C LYS A 24 0.35 9.07 -3.41
N ILE A 25 1.36 8.26 -3.74
CA ILE A 25 1.90 7.25 -2.84
C ILE A 25 3.21 7.79 -2.27
N THR A 26 3.35 7.76 -0.95
CA THR A 26 4.56 8.14 -0.22
C THR A 26 4.98 6.98 0.66
N THR A 27 6.22 6.53 0.53
CA THR A 27 6.79 5.51 1.42
C THR A 27 7.79 6.17 2.36
N LYS A 28 7.67 5.86 3.64
CA LYS A 28 8.65 6.20 4.67
C LYS A 28 9.23 4.93 5.28
N GLN A 29 10.46 5.02 5.74
CA GLN A 29 11.11 3.99 6.54
C GLN A 29 11.72 4.67 7.76
N ASP A 30 11.44 4.17 8.96
CA ASP A 30 11.91 4.76 10.22
C ASP A 30 11.59 6.27 10.34
N GLY A 31 10.41 6.67 9.82
CA GLY A 31 9.94 8.06 9.79
C GLY A 31 10.51 8.91 8.65
N ILE A 32 11.53 8.44 7.93
CA ILE A 32 12.19 9.17 6.84
C ILE A 32 11.50 8.86 5.52
N ARG A 33 11.10 9.87 4.76
CA ARG A 33 10.53 9.69 3.40
C ARG A 33 11.62 9.20 2.43
N ILE A 34 11.44 7.99 1.90
CA ILE A 34 12.36 7.37 0.94
C ILE A 34 11.86 7.43 -0.50
N SER A 35 10.54 7.52 -0.71
CA SER A 35 9.95 7.63 -2.04
C SER A 35 8.64 8.40 -2.01
N SER A 36 8.30 9.01 -3.14
CA SER A 36 6.96 9.55 -3.35
C SER A 36 6.74 9.79 -4.83
N PHE A 37 5.61 9.31 -5.33
CA PHE A 37 5.22 9.51 -6.71
C PHE A 37 3.70 9.57 -6.83
N GLN A 38 3.23 9.97 -8.01
CA GLN A 38 1.81 10.01 -8.33
C GLN A 38 1.52 8.99 -9.41
N THR A 39 0.40 8.29 -9.29
CA THR A 39 0.02 7.21 -10.20
C THR A 39 -1.48 6.98 -10.16
N THR A 40 -2.04 6.37 -11.19
CA THR A 40 -3.39 5.82 -11.16
C THR A 40 -3.32 4.34 -10.79
N ILE A 41 -4.07 3.94 -9.76
CA ILE A 41 -4.14 2.55 -9.34
C ILE A 41 -5.05 1.79 -10.30
N HIS A 42 -4.50 0.86 -11.08
CA HIS A 42 -5.28 0.05 -12.01
C HIS A 42 -5.54 -1.35 -11.47
N GLU A 43 -4.52 -1.92 -10.82
CA GLU A 43 -4.50 -3.28 -10.33
C GLU A 43 -3.95 -3.33 -8.91
N ILE A 44 -4.59 -4.14 -8.07
CA ILE A 44 -4.17 -4.43 -6.70
C ILE A 44 -4.15 -5.95 -6.55
N GLU A 45 -3.01 -6.50 -6.15
CA GLU A 45 -2.82 -7.95 -5.97
C GLU A 45 -2.34 -8.26 -4.56
N ILE A 46 -2.64 -9.46 -4.07
CA ILE A 46 -1.99 -10.04 -2.89
C ILE A 46 -1.33 -11.35 -3.29
N LYS A 47 -0.04 -11.49 -2.97
CA LYS A 47 0.66 -12.75 -3.20
C LYS A 47 1.69 -13.06 -2.10
N PRO A 48 1.93 -14.34 -1.80
CA PRO A 48 3.07 -14.72 -0.97
C PRO A 48 4.38 -14.40 -1.69
N LEU A 49 5.39 -13.98 -0.93
CA LEU A 49 6.75 -13.82 -1.40
C LEU A 49 7.51 -15.13 -1.19
N ASN A 50 8.26 -15.56 -2.21
CA ASN A 50 9.01 -16.81 -2.15
C ASN A 50 10.10 -16.77 -1.06
N LYS A 51 10.38 -17.93 -0.43
CA LYS A 51 11.35 -18.07 0.69
C LYS A 51 12.75 -17.48 0.43
N LYS A 52 13.21 -17.45 -0.83
CA LYS A 52 14.51 -16.88 -1.19
C LYS A 52 14.50 -15.35 -1.13
N GLU A 53 13.38 -14.72 -1.48
CA GLU A 53 13.21 -13.27 -1.56
C GLU A 53 12.75 -12.66 -0.22
N SER A 54 12.10 -13.47 0.65
CA SER A 54 11.68 -13.04 1.98
C SER A 54 12.85 -12.65 2.88
N LYS A 55 14.07 -13.18 2.63
CA LYS A 55 15.30 -12.81 3.34
C LYS A 55 15.64 -11.31 3.25
N LYS A 56 15.15 -10.61 2.22
CA LYS A 56 15.35 -9.15 2.09
C LYS A 56 14.53 -8.35 3.12
N TRP A 57 13.46 -8.93 3.63
CA TRP A 57 12.43 -8.21 4.40
C TRP A 57 12.28 -8.72 5.83
N ALA A 58 12.66 -9.97 6.11
CA ALA A 58 12.59 -10.55 7.45
C ALA A 58 13.72 -11.53 7.71
N ALA A 59 14.07 -11.70 9.00
CA ALA A 59 15.03 -12.71 9.45
C ALA A 59 14.63 -14.12 9.00
N LYS A 60 15.62 -15.03 8.88
CA LYS A 60 15.43 -16.43 8.49
C LYS A 60 14.25 -17.00 9.30
N GLU A 61 13.30 -17.61 8.56
CA GLU A 61 12.07 -18.32 9.02
C GLU A 61 10.74 -17.58 8.90
N LYS A 62 10.70 -16.25 8.76
CA LYS A 62 9.42 -15.55 8.54
C LYS A 62 9.03 -15.55 7.05
N LYS A 63 7.84 -16.07 6.76
CA LYS A 63 7.21 -15.99 5.43
C LYS A 63 6.64 -14.57 5.26
N VAL A 64 6.85 -13.96 4.10
CA VAL A 64 6.41 -12.60 3.79
C VAL A 64 5.39 -12.66 2.66
N GLY A 65 4.33 -11.86 2.72
CA GLY A 65 3.42 -11.59 1.61
C GLY A 65 3.62 -10.16 1.10
N LEU A 66 3.10 -9.87 -0.09
CA LEU A 66 3.09 -8.53 -0.67
C LEU A 66 1.66 -8.17 -1.06
N ILE A 67 1.22 -6.97 -0.68
CA ILE A 67 0.15 -6.25 -1.37
C ILE A 67 0.83 -5.41 -2.45
N ILE A 68 0.42 -5.57 -3.70
CA ILE A 68 1.05 -4.93 -4.85
C ILE A 68 0.04 -3.99 -5.49
N ILE A 69 0.42 -2.72 -5.61
CA ILE A 69 -0.37 -1.67 -6.26
C ILE A 69 0.34 -1.31 -7.56
N LYS A 70 -0.34 -1.48 -8.71
CA LYS A 70 0.26 -1.29 -10.03
C LYS A 70 -0.49 -0.28 -10.89
N GLU A 71 0.29 0.39 -11.73
CA GLU A 71 -0.19 1.17 -12.88
C GLU A 71 0.06 0.40 -14.17
N SER A 72 -0.97 0.25 -15.01
CA SER A 72 -0.85 -0.50 -16.27
C SER A 72 0.04 0.19 -17.31
N HIS A 73 0.15 1.51 -17.29
CA HIS A 73 0.74 2.27 -18.41
C HIS A 73 2.17 2.79 -18.19
N ARG A 74 2.61 2.93 -16.93
CA ARG A 74 3.91 3.59 -16.60
C ARG A 74 4.85 2.73 -15.74
N ASN A 75 4.58 1.44 -15.60
CA ASN A 75 5.34 0.51 -14.74
C ASN A 75 5.51 0.96 -13.28
N ASN A 76 4.72 1.94 -12.81
CA ASN A 76 4.72 2.33 -11.42
C ASN A 76 4.13 1.20 -10.58
N CYS A 77 4.86 0.79 -9.56
CA CYS A 77 4.50 -0.33 -8.70
C CYS A 77 4.94 -0.03 -7.27
N VAL A 78 4.04 -0.26 -6.30
CA VAL A 78 4.39 -0.28 -4.86
C VAL A 78 4.13 -1.66 -4.31
N ASN A 79 5.14 -2.20 -3.66
CA ASN A 79 5.03 -3.43 -2.89
C ASN A 79 4.95 -3.07 -1.40
N ILE A 80 3.84 -3.42 -0.77
CA ILE A 80 3.64 -3.30 0.68
C ILE A 80 3.88 -4.70 1.26
N PRO A 81 5.04 -4.97 1.86
CA PRO A 81 5.35 -6.27 2.44
C PRO A 81 4.51 -6.51 3.69
N PHE A 82 4.31 -7.76 4.09
CA PHE A 82 3.68 -8.12 5.37
C PHE A 82 4.10 -9.50 5.84
N LEU A 83 3.98 -9.79 7.14
CA LEU A 83 4.31 -11.11 7.68
C LEU A 83 3.13 -12.08 7.51
N LEU A 84 3.40 -13.23 6.89
CA LEU A 84 2.43 -14.33 6.82
C LEU A 84 2.42 -15.08 8.16
N GLY A 85 1.24 -15.54 8.58
CA GLY A 85 1.01 -16.18 9.89
C GLY A 85 0.34 -15.26 10.91
N PHE A 86 0.27 -13.96 10.61
CA PHE A 86 -0.67 -13.01 11.21
C PHE A 86 -1.71 -12.68 10.14
N ASN A 87 -2.92 -12.25 10.51
CA ASN A 87 -3.96 -11.83 9.56
C ASN A 87 -4.22 -10.32 9.59
N THR A 88 -3.54 -9.58 10.47
CA THR A 88 -3.75 -8.15 10.70
C THR A 88 -2.51 -7.32 10.41
N MET A 89 -2.73 -6.06 10.05
CA MET A 89 -1.74 -5.03 9.89
C MET A 89 -2.28 -3.71 10.45
N ALA A 90 -1.38 -2.85 10.92
CA ALA A 90 -1.77 -1.53 11.40
C ALA A 90 -2.11 -0.64 10.19
N ALA A 91 -3.38 -0.28 10.05
CA ALA A 91 -3.86 0.60 9.01
C ALA A 91 -4.77 1.69 9.59
N THR A 92 -4.70 2.88 9.01
CA THR A 92 -5.60 3.99 9.35
C THR A 92 -6.29 4.45 8.09
N PHE A 93 -7.61 4.31 8.06
CA PHE A 93 -8.45 4.74 6.95
C PHE A 93 -8.96 6.15 7.23
N LEU A 94 -8.62 7.08 6.34
CA LEU A 94 -9.08 8.46 6.34
C LEU A 94 -9.95 8.68 5.10
N LYS A 95 -10.74 9.75 5.10
CA LYS A 95 -11.67 10.07 4.00
C LYS A 95 -11.03 10.01 2.59
N ASP A 96 -9.84 10.59 2.47
CA ASP A 96 -9.12 10.72 1.19
C ASP A 96 -7.72 10.08 1.24
N ALA A 97 -7.42 9.29 2.27
CA ALA A 97 -6.11 8.67 2.43
C ALA A 97 -6.16 7.37 3.22
N VAL A 98 -5.22 6.47 2.96
CA VAL A 98 -4.95 5.31 3.79
C VAL A 98 -3.49 5.31 4.18
N ILE A 99 -3.24 5.05 5.46
CA ILE A 99 -1.90 4.91 6.02
C ILE A 99 -1.75 3.45 6.43
N ILE A 100 -0.76 2.77 5.88
CA ILE A 100 -0.50 1.35 6.10
C ILE A 100 0.90 1.23 6.70
N ASN A 101 0.99 0.71 7.92
CA ASN A 101 2.25 0.46 8.59
C ASN A 101 2.56 -1.02 8.50
N SER A 102 3.71 -1.33 7.90
CA SER A 102 4.15 -2.70 7.78
C SER A 102 5.65 -2.83 7.90
N LEU A 103 6.09 -3.81 8.69
CA LEU A 103 7.48 -3.98 9.08
C LEU A 103 8.02 -2.66 9.67
N ASN A 104 9.09 -2.10 9.10
CA ASN A 104 9.67 -0.80 9.46
C ASN A 104 9.27 0.33 8.48
N MET A 105 8.22 0.12 7.68
CA MET A 105 7.78 1.04 6.64
C MET A 105 6.37 1.57 6.88
N GLU A 106 6.16 2.82 6.47
CA GLU A 106 4.85 3.47 6.40
C GLU A 106 4.54 3.79 4.93
N PHE A 107 3.36 3.36 4.47
CA PHE A 107 2.84 3.64 3.14
C PHE A 107 1.63 4.55 3.27
N VAL A 108 1.77 5.79 2.77
CA VAL A 108 0.69 6.77 2.73
C VAL A 108 0.18 6.86 1.30
N ILE A 109 -1.07 6.45 1.08
CA ILE A 109 -1.74 6.50 -0.22
C ILE A 109 -2.85 7.54 -0.10
N LYS A 110 -2.72 8.66 -0.81
CA LYS A 110 -3.66 9.79 -0.75
C LYS A 110 -4.31 10.01 -2.12
N LYS A 111 -5.64 10.09 -2.18
CA LYS A 111 -6.37 10.47 -3.39
C LYS A 111 -5.99 11.88 -3.80
N ILE A 112 -5.68 12.06 -5.08
CA ILE A 112 -5.50 13.38 -5.68
C ILE A 112 -6.87 13.78 -6.22
N LYS A 113 -7.48 14.81 -5.63
CA LYS A 113 -8.70 15.38 -6.20
C LYS A 113 -8.31 16.05 -7.51
N SER A 114 -8.94 15.65 -8.61
CA SER A 114 -8.98 16.50 -9.79
C SER A 114 -9.75 17.75 -9.36
N ASN A 115 -9.05 18.87 -9.22
CA ASN A 115 -9.72 20.15 -9.24
C ASN A 115 -10.18 20.35 -10.69
N SER A 116 -11.30 19.72 -11.07
CA SER A 116 -12.08 20.23 -12.17
C SER A 116 -12.55 21.61 -11.71
N LYS A 117 -11.77 22.65 -12.02
CA LYS A 117 -12.33 23.99 -12.12
C LYS A 117 -13.56 23.82 -13.02
N LEU A 118 -14.74 23.95 -12.44
CA LEU A 118 -15.97 24.23 -13.17
C LEU A 118 -15.64 25.44 -14.04
N LEU A 119 -15.31 25.18 -15.31
CA LEU A 119 -15.43 26.16 -16.37
C LEU A 119 -16.92 26.16 -16.69
N ALA A 120 -17.66 26.94 -15.89
CA ALA A 120 -19.01 27.40 -16.18
C ALA A 120 -18.90 28.89 -16.50
#